data_AF-A0A399ED63-F1
#
_entry.id   AF-A0A399ED63-F1
#
_cell.length_a   1.000
_cell.length_b   1.000
_cell.length_c   1.000
_cell.angle_alpha   90.00
_cell.angle_beta   90.00
_cell.angle_gamma   90.00
#
_symmetry.space_group_name_H-M   'P 1'
#
loop_
_entity.id
_entity.type
_entity.pdbx_description
1 polymer ?
#
loop_
_entity_poly.entity_id
_entity_poly.type
_entity_poly.pdbx_seq_one_letter_code
_entity_poly.pdbx_strand_id
1 'polypeptide(L)'
;MLLGGLGLWWRGRAPDPARPTLYPVEFRLEPPGPRASVAVLEAPEGSQMPVGVELAEVPGVVVFDRPGVYRIRVRVPGRVPVESLIEVPSPGGVSIHLR
;
A
#
# COMPACT_ATOMS: atom_id res chain seq x y z
N MET A 1 12.34 38.18 -41.85
CA MET A 1 13.48 37.80 -40.98
C MET A 1 13.18 38.28 -39.56
N LEU A 2 12.89 37.30 -38.68
CA LEU A 2 13.65 37.01 -37.44
C LEU A 2 13.24 37.94 -36.26
N LEU A 3 12.38 37.47 -35.34
CA LEU A 3 12.60 36.50 -34.25
C LEU A 3 13.02 37.21 -32.96
N GLY A 4 12.22 37.04 -31.90
CA GLY A 4 12.55 37.48 -30.54
C GLY A 4 11.40 37.31 -29.56
N GLY A 5 10.66 36.21 -29.67
CA GLY A 5 9.50 35.92 -28.85
C GLY A 5 9.86 35.64 -27.38
N LEU A 6 8.98 36.13 -26.51
CA LEU A 6 8.67 35.68 -25.16
C LEU A 6 9.12 34.23 -24.87
N GLY A 7 10.01 34.04 -23.90
CA GLY A 7 10.43 32.69 -23.51
C GLY A 7 11.08 32.55 -22.14
N LEU A 8 10.78 33.45 -21.19
CA LEU A 8 11.41 33.47 -19.85
C LEU A 8 10.43 33.19 -18.71
N TRP A 9 9.33 32.49 -18.98
CA TRP A 9 8.30 32.20 -17.97
C TRP A 9 8.18 30.72 -17.60
N TRP A 10 9.30 29.99 -17.54
CA TRP A 10 9.33 28.56 -17.14
C TRP A 10 10.34 28.27 -16.01
N ARG A 11 10.43 29.17 -15.02
CA ARG A 11 11.16 28.92 -13.77
C ARG A 11 10.19 28.87 -12.61
N GLY A 12 9.96 27.67 -12.07
CA GLY A 12 9.39 27.51 -10.73
C GLY A 12 8.11 26.69 -10.62
N ARG A 13 8.05 25.50 -11.24
CA ARG A 13 7.22 24.43 -10.66
C ARG A 13 8.18 23.49 -9.94
N ALA A 14 8.52 23.83 -8.70
CA ALA A 14 9.17 22.89 -7.80
C ALA A 14 8.28 21.64 -7.70
N PRO A 15 8.82 20.42 -7.85
CA PRO A 15 8.07 19.22 -7.48
C PRO A 15 7.75 19.35 -5.99
N ASP A 16 6.46 19.29 -5.67
CA ASP A 16 5.92 19.36 -4.31
C ASP A 16 6.59 18.27 -3.45
N PRO A 17 7.49 18.61 -2.51
CA PRO A 17 8.27 17.62 -1.77
C PRO A 17 7.47 16.97 -0.63
N ALA A 18 6.16 17.22 -0.53
CA ALA A 18 5.37 16.91 0.66
C ALA A 18 4.18 15.98 0.42
N ARG A 19 4.09 15.27 -0.73
CA ARG A 19 3.15 14.15 -0.85
C ARG A 19 3.78 12.89 -0.27
N PRO A 20 3.21 12.28 0.79
CA PRO A 20 3.60 10.94 1.18
C PRO A 20 3.48 10.06 -0.06
N THR A 21 4.57 9.40 -0.44
CA THR A 21 4.48 8.43 -1.54
C THR A 21 3.68 7.27 -0.99
N LEU A 22 2.44 7.15 -1.44
CA LEU A 22 1.52 6.10 -1.03
C LEU A 22 1.68 4.92 -1.98
N TYR A 23 1.70 3.72 -1.42
CA TYR A 23 1.88 2.47 -2.13
C TYR A 23 0.59 1.66 -2.03
N PRO A 24 -0.39 1.87 -2.93
CA PRO A 24 -1.59 1.05 -2.96
C PRO A 24 -1.23 -0.37 -3.40
N VAL A 25 -1.66 -1.35 -2.61
CA VAL A 25 -1.51 -2.78 -2.91
C VAL A 25 -2.89 -3.41 -2.94
N GLU A 26 -3.21 -4.07 -4.05
CA GLU A 26 -4.46 -4.78 -4.21
C GLU A 26 -4.37 -6.16 -3.55
N PHE A 27 -5.27 -6.44 -2.62
CA PHE A 27 -5.38 -7.73 -1.95
C PHE A 27 -6.54 -8.53 -2.50
N ARG A 28 -6.27 -9.79 -2.78
CA ARG A 28 -7.25 -10.77 -3.26
C ARG A 28 -7.28 -11.95 -2.28
N LEU A 29 -8.46 -12.54 -2.12
CA LEU A 29 -8.66 -13.73 -1.31
C LEU A 29 -8.87 -14.94 -2.21
N GLU A 30 -8.11 -16.00 -1.97
CA GLU A 30 -8.25 -17.27 -2.69
C GLU A 30 -8.42 -18.44 -1.69
N PRO A 31 -9.51 -19.23 -1.76
CA PRO A 31 -10.68 -19.04 -2.65
C PRO A 31 -11.45 -17.75 -2.33
N PRO A 32 -12.25 -17.21 -3.27
CA PRO A 32 -13.08 -16.03 -3.02
C PRO A 32 -14.01 -16.32 -1.83
N GLY A 33 -13.83 -15.58 -0.76
CA GLY A 33 -14.45 -15.83 0.53
C GLY A 33 -15.07 -14.57 1.14
N PRO A 34 -15.59 -14.68 2.38
CA PRO A 34 -16.06 -13.52 3.12
C PRO A 34 -14.91 -12.52 3.35
N ARG A 35 -15.26 -11.26 3.61
CA ARG A 35 -14.29 -10.20 3.90
C ARG A 35 -13.40 -10.61 5.07
N ALA A 36 -12.12 -10.26 4.96
CA ALA A 36 -11.11 -10.48 5.97
C ALA A 36 -10.51 -9.15 6.39
N SER A 37 -10.19 -9.02 7.67
CA SER A 37 -9.54 -7.85 8.22
C SER A 37 -8.02 -8.02 8.17
N VAL A 38 -7.30 -7.06 7.60
CA VAL A 38 -5.85 -7.04 7.57
C VAL A 38 -5.31 -6.13 8.65
N ALA A 39 -4.43 -6.67 9.48
CA ALA A 39 -3.66 -5.92 10.46
C ALA A 39 -2.17 -6.05 10.14
N VAL A 40 -1.40 -4.97 10.17
CA VAL A 40 0.06 -5.06 10.10
C VAL A 40 0.59 -5.47 11.47
N LEU A 41 1.38 -6.53 11.54
CA LEU A 41 2.10 -6.98 12.74
C LEU A 41 3.52 -6.43 12.80
N GLU A 42 4.12 -6.17 11.65
CA GLU A 42 5.48 -5.64 11.55
C GLU A 42 5.58 -4.79 10.30
N ALA A 43 6.13 -3.59 10.45
CA ALA A 43 6.34 -2.65 9.36
C ALA A 43 7.84 -2.42 9.18
N PRO A 44 8.31 -2.07 7.97
CA PRO A 44 9.71 -1.79 7.71
C PRO A 44 10.17 -0.53 8.44
N GLU A 45 11.48 -0.37 8.61
CA GLU A 45 12.06 0.74 9.35
C GLU A 45 11.60 2.11 8.80
N GLY A 46 11.13 2.95 9.72
CA GLY A 46 10.61 4.28 9.44
C GLY A 46 9.20 4.32 8.84
N SER A 47 8.50 3.18 8.73
CA SER A 47 7.05 3.19 8.50
C SER A 47 6.31 3.75 9.73
N GLN A 48 5.28 4.55 9.46
CA GLN A 48 4.36 5.11 10.44
C GLN A 48 3.03 4.35 10.46
N MET A 49 2.93 3.22 9.76
CA MET A 49 1.72 2.39 9.80
C MET A 49 1.47 1.87 11.22
N PRO A 50 0.21 1.91 11.69
CA PRO A 50 -0.10 1.40 13.01
C PRO A 50 -0.04 -0.13 13.03
N VAL A 51 0.68 -0.66 14.02
CA VAL A 51 0.94 -2.10 14.20
C VAL A 51 -0.06 -2.71 15.18
N GLY A 52 -0.51 -3.93 14.90
CA GLY A 52 -1.45 -4.71 15.71
C GLY A 52 -2.92 -4.30 15.53
N VAL A 53 -3.19 -3.22 14.79
CA VAL A 53 -4.55 -2.71 14.52
C VAL A 53 -5.03 -3.14 13.15
N GLU A 54 -6.34 -3.24 13.00
CA GLU A 54 -6.98 -3.44 11.71
C GLU A 54 -6.84 -2.19 10.85
N LEU A 55 -6.28 -2.36 9.66
CA LEU A 55 -6.01 -1.29 8.70
C LEU A 55 -7.08 -1.19 7.63
N ALA A 56 -7.53 -2.35 7.14
CA ALA A 56 -8.42 -2.45 6.01
C ALA A 56 -9.10 -3.82 5.93
N GLU A 57 -10.25 -3.85 5.26
CA GLU A 57 -10.91 -5.09 4.83
C GLU A 57 -10.38 -5.51 3.45
N VAL A 58 -10.18 -6.81 3.26
CA VAL A 58 -9.81 -7.44 1.99
C VAL A 58 -10.87 -8.49 1.61
N PRO A 59 -11.10 -8.77 0.30
CA PRO A 59 -10.37 -8.26 -0.86
C PRO A 59 -10.60 -6.75 -1.09
N GLY A 60 -9.57 -6.03 -1.51
CA GLY A 60 -9.59 -4.56 -1.59
C GLY A 60 -8.19 -3.96 -1.72
N VAL A 61 -8.10 -2.63 -1.83
CA VAL A 61 -6.80 -1.93 -1.90
C VAL A 61 -6.40 -1.46 -0.51
N VAL A 62 -5.21 -1.84 -0.06
CA VAL A 62 -4.59 -1.36 1.17
C VAL A 62 -3.47 -0.42 0.81
N VAL A 63 -3.47 0.78 1.41
CA VAL A 63 -2.47 1.81 1.12
C VAL A 63 -1.38 1.77 2.18
N PHE A 64 -0.15 1.53 1.74
CA PHE A 64 1.04 1.57 2.58
C PHE A 64 1.74 2.91 2.45
N ASP A 65 2.40 3.35 3.51
CA ASP A 65 3.13 4.62 3.56
C ASP A 65 4.57 4.50 3.02
N ARG A 66 5.13 3.29 3.02
CA ARG A 66 6.50 3.01 2.59
C ARG A 66 6.65 1.70 1.84
N PRO A 67 7.68 1.58 0.98
CA PRO A 67 8.08 0.30 0.42
C PRO A 67 8.89 -0.51 1.44
N GLY A 68 8.81 -1.83 1.37
CA GLY A 68 9.52 -2.76 2.24
C GLY A 68 8.72 -4.03 2.51
N VAL A 69 9.25 -4.86 3.39
CA VAL A 69 8.59 -6.10 3.82
C VAL A 69 7.70 -5.78 5.02
N TYR A 70 6.42 -6.11 4.91
CA TYR A 70 5.46 -6.01 5.99
C TYR A 70 5.03 -7.41 6.41
N ARG A 71 4.95 -7.64 7.71
CA ARG A 71 4.26 -8.81 8.25
C ARG A 71 2.82 -8.41 8.51
N ILE A 72 1.87 -9.10 7.88
CA ILE A 72 0.45 -8.87 8.06
C ILE A 72 -0.20 -10.08 8.72
N ARG A 73 -1.33 -9.83 9.38
CA ARG A 73 -2.24 -10.82 9.90
C ARG A 73 -3.60 -10.59 9.28
N VAL A 74 -4.09 -11.60 8.59
CA VAL A 74 -5.41 -11.62 7.97
C VAL A 74 -6.34 -12.38 8.88
N ARG A 75 -7.40 -11.73 9.35
CA ARG A 75 -8.43 -12.31 10.21
C ARG A 75 -9.72 -12.43 9.44
N VAL A 76 -10.19 -13.66 9.26
CA VAL A 76 -11.55 -13.92 8.76
C VAL A 76 -12.45 -14.21 9.96
N PRO A 77 -13.62 -13.55 10.09
CA PRO A 77 -14.58 -13.89 11.14
C PRO A 77 -14.91 -15.39 11.13
N GLY A 78 -14.77 -16.04 12.29
CA GLY A 78 -15.03 -17.47 12.42
C GLY A 78 -13.91 -18.41 11.93
N ARG A 79 -12.73 -17.89 11.55
CA ARG A 79 -11.53 -18.69 11.25
C ARG A 79 -10.32 -18.27 12.09
N VAL A 80 -9.32 -19.14 12.09
CA VAL A 80 -8.01 -18.84 12.68
C VAL A 80 -7.33 -17.74 11.86
N PRO A 81 -6.75 -16.70 12.51
CA PRO A 81 -5.99 -15.68 11.80
C PRO A 81 -4.78 -16.28 11.09
N VAL A 82 -4.50 -15.80 9.88
CA VAL A 82 -3.36 -16.22 9.06
C VAL A 82 -2.35 -15.09 9.04
N GLU A 83 -1.09 -15.39 9.36
CA GLU A 83 0.01 -14.44 9.23
C GLU A 83 0.74 -14.66 7.91
N SER A 84 1.06 -13.57 7.21
CA SER A 84 1.78 -13.61 5.95
C SER A 84 2.77 -12.44 5.86
N LEU A 85 3.88 -12.67 5.17
CA LEU A 85 4.82 -11.62 4.81
C LEU A 85 4.49 -11.15 3.40
N ILE A 86 4.45 -9.84 3.22
CA ILE A 86 4.19 -9.19 1.94
C ILE A 86 5.31 -8.21 1.65
N GLU A 87 5.63 -8.03 0.37
CA GLU A 87 6.58 -7.02 -0.08
C GLU A 87 5.81 -5.90 -0.77
N VAL A 88 6.15 -4.66 -0.40
CA VAL A 88 5.55 -3.44 -0.94
C VAL A 88 6.64 -2.65 -1.67
N PRO A 89 6.39 -2.14 -2.88
CA PRO A 89 5.16 -2.27 -3.66
C PRO A 89 5.00 -3.67 -4.26
N SER A 90 3.76 -4.19 -4.29
CA SER A 90 3.44 -5.39 -5.08
C SER A 90 2.67 -5.01 -6.34
N PRO A 91 3.34 -4.87 -7.51
CA PRO A 91 2.68 -4.47 -8.76
C PRO A 91 1.67 -5.51 -9.27
N GLY A 92 1.79 -6.77 -8.83
CA GLY A 92 0.85 -7.85 -9.13
C GLY A 92 -0.28 -8.02 -8.12
N GLY A 93 -0.32 -7.19 -7.07
CA GLY A 93 -1.18 -7.40 -5.92
C GLY A 93 -0.69 -8.55 -5.02
N VAL A 94 -1.46 -8.84 -3.98
CA VAL A 94 -1.16 -9.91 -3.02
C VAL A 94 -2.37 -10.84 -2.95
N SER A 95 -2.18 -12.11 -3.31
CA SER A 95 -3.17 -13.16 -3.06
C SER A 95 -2.97 -13.77 -1.68
N ILE A 96 -3.97 -13.66 -0.82
CA ILE A 96 -4.02 -14.32 0.48
C ILE A 96 -4.74 -15.65 0.32
N HIS A 97 -3.98 -16.73 0.52
CA HIS A 97 -4.53 -18.07 0.53
C HIS A 97 -5.16 -18.37 1.89
N LEU A 98 -6.49 -18.41 1.92
CA LEU A 98 -7.25 -18.84 3.09
C LEU A 98 -7.19 -20.36 3.16
N ARG A 99 -6.41 -20.90 4.09
CA ARG A 99 -6.35 -22.33 4.37
C ARG A 99 -7.59 -22.80 5.16
#